data_AF-A0A3N4KKB0-F1
#
_entry.id   AF-A0A3N4KKB0-F1
#
_cell.length_a   1.000
_cell.length_b   1.000
_cell.length_c   1.000
_cell.angle_alpha   90.00
_cell.angle_beta   90.00
_cell.angle_gamma   90.00
#
_symmetry.space_group_name_H-M   'P 1'
#
loop_
_entity.id
_entity.type
_entity.pdbx_description
1 polymer ?
#
loop_
_entity_poly.entity_id
_entity_poly.type
_entity_poly.pdbx_seq_one_letter_code
_entity_poly.pdbx_strand_id
1 'polypeptide(L)'
;MASMIGLLAVMAIPVTTSVAQGIKGDREEKAKAKLPPYFTLFSECKTSPLHSHKQLVLRDNNCYLNTTSSPTAGHPFGGYIRLFINSETPALVTSTSFDPPALGWLYVDKETRRVKYGNRAEAGEGLFGPWTYDAFGLNMEDWYGFVAVEEDGEWAMYAEVKGQEGKIEGVNVRLVQEPIEELIPTKK
;
A
#
# COMPACT_ATOMS: atom_id res chain seq x y z
N MET A 1 10.69 56.35 71.52
CA MET A 1 9.93 57.16 70.55
C MET A 1 10.89 57.46 69.40
N ALA A 2 10.71 57.02 68.16
CA ALA A 2 9.48 56.79 67.39
C ALA A 2 9.53 55.49 66.56
N SER A 3 8.35 54.93 66.33
CA SER A 3 8.03 53.88 65.36
C SER A 3 7.86 54.45 63.95
N MET A 4 8.17 53.67 62.90
CA MET A 4 7.26 53.29 61.78
C MET A 4 8.04 52.36 60.80
N ILE A 5 7.76 51.05 60.77
CA ILE A 5 6.98 50.27 59.77
C ILE A 5 7.52 50.29 58.33
N GLY A 6 7.91 49.09 57.87
CA GLY A 6 7.49 48.54 56.57
C GLY A 6 8.57 48.42 55.50
N LEU A 7 8.99 47.20 55.17
CA LEU A 7 8.78 46.62 53.83
C LEU A 7 9.24 45.14 53.78
N LEU A 8 8.45 44.33 53.08
CA LEU A 8 8.70 42.95 52.67
C LEU A 8 10.05 42.76 51.96
N ALA A 9 10.68 41.61 52.19
CA ALA A 9 10.99 40.65 51.11
C ALA A 9 11.44 39.33 51.73
N VAL A 10 10.52 38.35 51.74
CA VAL A 10 10.87 36.93 51.88
C VAL A 10 11.89 36.62 50.80
N MET A 11 13.10 36.24 51.17
CA MET A 11 14.07 35.74 50.21
C MET A 11 13.55 34.41 49.69
N ALA A 12 12.91 34.45 48.53
CA ALA A 12 12.46 33.29 47.81
C ALA A 12 13.66 32.37 47.59
N ILE A 13 13.60 31.18 48.19
CA ILE A 13 14.46 30.07 47.80
C ILE A 13 14.10 29.76 46.34
N PRO A 14 15.03 29.83 45.37
CA PRO A 14 14.73 29.44 44.01
C PRO A 14 14.63 27.91 43.98
N VAL A 15 13.45 27.37 44.27
CA VAL A 15 13.09 26.02 43.84
C VAL A 15 12.55 26.12 42.43
N THR A 16 13.46 26.07 41.46
CA THR A 16 13.09 25.79 40.06
C THR A 16 12.77 24.30 39.95
N THR A 17 11.60 23.88 40.42
CA THR A 17 10.99 22.66 39.87
C THR A 17 10.21 23.09 38.64
N SER A 18 10.93 23.34 37.55
CA SER A 18 10.30 23.39 36.24
C SER A 18 9.79 22.00 35.94
N VAL A 19 8.47 21.85 35.95
CA VAL A 19 7.74 20.66 35.55
C VAL A 19 8.15 20.36 34.11
N ALA A 20 8.88 19.26 33.90
CA ALA A 20 9.13 18.71 32.57
C ALA A 20 7.83 18.09 32.04
N GLN A 21 6.84 18.92 31.71
CA GLN A 21 5.62 18.50 31.03
C GLN A 21 5.83 18.62 29.52
N GLY A 22 6.15 17.48 28.93
CA GLY A 22 5.48 17.01 27.71
C GLY A 22 5.46 17.97 26.52
N ILE A 23 6.60 18.11 25.85
CA ILE A 23 6.61 18.27 24.39
C ILE A 23 7.17 16.98 23.79
N LYS A 24 6.50 15.87 24.09
CA LYS A 24 6.63 14.59 23.39
C LYS A 24 5.48 14.39 22.38
N GLY A 25 4.84 15.48 21.94
CA GLY A 25 3.79 15.45 20.93
C GLY A 25 4.32 15.44 19.49
N ASP A 26 5.47 16.06 19.23
CA ASP A 26 5.92 16.33 17.85
C ASP A 26 7.02 15.38 17.36
N ARG A 27 7.73 14.67 18.23
CA ARG A 27 8.64 13.59 17.76
C ARG A 27 7.87 12.31 17.39
N GLU A 28 6.62 12.23 17.86
CA GLU A 28 5.58 11.31 17.40
C GLU A 28 4.79 11.89 16.20
N GLU A 29 5.30 12.94 15.56
CA GLU A 29 5.16 13.12 14.11
C GLU A 29 5.93 11.97 13.44
N LYS A 30 5.34 10.78 13.62
CA LYS A 30 5.45 9.57 12.84
C LYS A 30 6.70 9.61 11.99
N ALA A 31 7.74 8.94 12.48
CA ALA A 31 8.46 8.02 11.63
C ALA A 31 7.42 7.05 11.01
N LYS A 32 6.56 7.55 10.11
CA LYS A 32 6.04 6.79 8.99
C LYS A 32 7.33 6.30 8.38
N ALA A 33 7.68 5.04 8.65
CA ALA A 33 8.73 4.37 7.92
C ALA A 33 8.46 4.74 6.47
N LYS A 34 9.31 5.61 5.91
CA LYS A 34 9.07 6.23 4.63
C LYS A 34 8.94 5.05 3.70
N LEU A 35 7.72 4.76 3.23
CA LEU A 35 7.48 3.58 2.41
C LEU A 35 8.54 3.59 1.32
N PRO A 36 9.15 2.42 1.02
CA PRO A 36 10.11 2.37 -0.05
C PRO A 36 9.46 3.01 -1.28
N PRO A 37 10.19 3.90 -2.00
CA PRO A 37 9.59 4.69 -3.07
C PRO A 37 8.96 3.79 -4.13
N TYR A 38 9.48 2.58 -4.29
CA TYR A 38 8.98 1.53 -5.15
C TYR A 38 8.95 0.20 -4.42
N PHE A 39 8.01 -0.66 -4.78
CA PHE A 39 7.90 -2.01 -4.24
C PHE A 39 7.38 -3.00 -5.29
N THR A 40 7.67 -4.28 -5.07
CA THR A 40 7.00 -5.41 -5.71
C THR A 40 5.97 -6.01 -4.75
N LEU A 41 5.05 -6.82 -5.26
CA LEU A 41 4.03 -7.50 -4.45
C LEU A 41 4.20 -9.02 -4.54
N PHE A 42 4.09 -9.67 -3.40
CA PHE A 42 4.06 -11.12 -3.27
C PHE A 42 2.78 -11.56 -2.57
N SER A 43 2.25 -12.70 -2.97
CA SER A 43 1.12 -13.34 -2.30
C SER A 43 1.56 -14.04 -1.03
N GLU A 44 0.76 -13.94 0.02
CA GLU A 44 0.81 -14.77 1.21
C GLU A 44 -0.51 -15.53 1.33
N CYS A 45 -0.42 -16.85 1.49
CA CYS A 45 -1.60 -17.68 1.68
C CYS A 45 -1.35 -18.67 2.82
N LYS A 46 -2.25 -18.66 3.82
CA LYS A 46 -2.18 -19.62 4.94
C LYS A 46 -2.73 -21.00 4.55
N THR A 47 -3.68 -21.04 3.63
CA THR A 47 -4.42 -22.25 3.27
C THR A 47 -3.67 -23.11 2.27
N SER A 48 -2.93 -22.50 1.35
CA SER A 48 -2.26 -23.20 0.27
C SER A 48 -0.81 -22.71 0.09
N PRO A 49 0.19 -23.55 0.42
CA PRO A 49 1.60 -23.20 0.22
C PRO A 49 1.95 -22.90 -1.25
N LEU A 50 1.20 -23.47 -2.20
CA LEU A 50 1.40 -23.25 -3.63
C LEU A 50 1.16 -21.79 -4.04
N HIS A 51 0.30 -21.08 -3.31
CA HIS A 51 -0.06 -19.69 -3.56
C HIS A 51 0.69 -18.71 -2.66
N SER A 52 1.56 -19.20 -1.76
CA SER A 52 2.36 -18.33 -0.90
C SER A 52 3.70 -18.02 -1.56
N HIS A 53 4.20 -16.82 -1.30
CA HIS A 53 5.42 -16.24 -1.85
C HIS A 53 5.47 -16.25 -3.39
N LYS A 54 4.35 -15.98 -4.06
CA LYS A 54 4.30 -15.84 -5.52
C LYS A 54 4.25 -14.37 -5.91
N GLN A 55 5.13 -13.99 -6.82
CA GLN A 55 5.19 -12.61 -7.28
C GLN A 55 3.95 -12.27 -8.10
N LEU A 56 3.41 -11.06 -7.92
CA LEU A 56 2.40 -10.52 -8.81
C LEU A 56 3.03 -10.15 -10.16
N VAL A 57 2.41 -10.56 -11.26
CA VAL A 57 2.83 -10.23 -12.62
C VAL A 57 1.68 -9.64 -13.42
N LEU A 58 2.01 -8.78 -14.38
CA LEU A 58 1.10 -8.09 -15.27
C LEU A 58 1.14 -8.74 -16.64
N ARG A 59 -0.04 -9.01 -17.22
CA ARG A 59 -0.17 -9.54 -18.58
C ARG A 59 -1.55 -9.26 -19.15
N ASP A 60 -1.64 -8.91 -20.42
CA ASP A 60 -2.91 -8.73 -21.14
C ASP A 60 -3.94 -7.87 -20.37
N ASN A 61 -3.48 -6.77 -19.76
CA ASN A 61 -4.27 -5.84 -18.93
C ASN A 61 -4.84 -6.45 -17.62
N ASN A 62 -4.41 -7.64 -17.23
CA ASN A 62 -4.79 -8.32 -15.99
C ASN A 62 -3.57 -8.62 -15.11
N CYS A 63 -3.82 -8.90 -13.84
CA CYS A 63 -2.81 -9.29 -12.87
C CYS A 63 -2.91 -10.77 -12.54
N TYR A 64 -1.76 -11.45 -12.41
CA TYR A 64 -1.67 -12.89 -12.14
C TYR A 64 -0.64 -13.19 -11.05
N LEU A 65 -0.75 -14.35 -10.40
CA LEU A 65 0.32 -14.89 -9.58
C LEU A 65 1.30 -15.67 -10.44
N ASN A 66 2.59 -15.38 -10.29
CA ASN A 66 3.67 -16.08 -10.97
C ASN A 66 3.91 -17.46 -10.32
N THR A 67 3.10 -18.43 -10.71
CA THR A 67 3.26 -19.84 -10.33
C THR A 67 4.05 -20.60 -11.39
N THR A 68 4.65 -21.74 -11.00
CA THR A 68 5.36 -22.63 -11.95
C THR A 68 4.41 -23.21 -13.01
N SER A 69 3.09 -23.19 -12.76
CA SER A 69 2.07 -23.62 -13.72
C SER A 69 1.77 -22.60 -14.81
N SER A 70 2.19 -21.33 -14.65
CA SER A 70 1.90 -20.27 -15.61
C SER A 70 2.61 -20.54 -16.94
N PRO A 71 1.89 -20.80 -18.04
CA PRO A 71 2.48 -21.05 -19.36
C PRO A 71 3.13 -19.80 -19.95
N THR A 72 2.71 -18.60 -19.52
CA THR A 72 3.19 -17.34 -20.10
C THR A 72 3.89 -16.49 -19.04
N ALA A 73 5.09 -16.00 -19.38
CA ALA A 73 5.83 -15.05 -18.56
C ALA A 73 5.11 -13.69 -18.55
N GLY A 74 4.82 -13.17 -17.36
CA GLY A 74 4.27 -11.83 -17.18
C GLY A 74 5.34 -10.80 -16.83
N HIS A 75 5.01 -9.52 -17.00
CA HIS A 75 5.86 -8.42 -16.54
C HIS A 75 5.79 -8.32 -15.01
N PRO A 76 6.91 -8.41 -14.28
CA PRO A 76 6.88 -8.38 -12.81
C PRO A 76 6.30 -7.07 -12.31
N PHE A 77 5.38 -7.16 -11.34
CA PHE A 77 4.83 -5.97 -10.72
C PHE A 77 5.94 -5.20 -10.02
N GLY A 78 6.15 -3.96 -10.45
CA GLY A 78 6.86 -2.94 -9.70
C GLY A 78 5.96 -1.71 -9.67
N GLY A 79 5.78 -1.11 -8.50
CA GLY A 79 4.83 -0.02 -8.35
C GLY A 79 5.04 0.87 -7.15
N TYR A 80 4.20 1.90 -7.07
CA TYR A 80 4.19 2.87 -5.98
C TYR A 80 2.81 3.52 -5.85
N ILE A 81 2.49 4.02 -4.67
CA ILE A 81 1.22 4.71 -4.41
C ILE A 81 1.42 6.22 -4.58
N ARG A 82 0.52 6.86 -5.32
CA ARG A 82 0.44 8.32 -5.43
C ARG A 82 -1.00 8.77 -5.59
N LEU A 83 -1.27 10.05 -5.37
CA LEU A 83 -2.60 10.60 -5.63
C LEU A 83 -2.95 10.50 -7.12
N PHE A 84 -4.17 10.05 -7.39
CA PHE A 84 -4.73 10.09 -8.74
C PHE A 84 -4.90 11.55 -9.17
N ILE A 85 -4.64 11.83 -10.45
CA ILE A 85 -4.57 13.23 -10.92
C ILE A 85 -5.94 13.90 -10.75
N ASN A 86 -5.94 15.09 -10.13
CA ASN A 86 -7.14 15.86 -9.79
C ASN A 86 -8.09 15.15 -8.81
N SER A 87 -7.61 14.18 -8.04
CA SER A 87 -8.34 13.66 -6.88
C SER A 87 -7.42 13.55 -5.66
N GLU A 88 -8.02 13.42 -4.49
CA GLU A 88 -7.31 13.16 -3.24
C GLU A 88 -7.24 11.66 -2.94
N THR A 89 -7.55 10.81 -3.91
CA THR A 89 -7.60 9.35 -3.75
C THR A 89 -6.22 8.75 -4.03
N PRO A 90 -5.60 8.06 -3.06
CA PRO A 90 -4.41 7.26 -3.29
C PRO A 90 -4.66 6.17 -4.33
N ALA A 91 -3.85 6.15 -5.38
CA ALA A 91 -3.93 5.20 -6.48
C ALA A 91 -2.60 4.49 -6.68
N LEU A 92 -2.66 3.24 -7.11
CA LEU A 92 -1.50 2.39 -7.29
C LEU A 92 -1.00 2.49 -8.74
N VAL A 93 0.23 2.98 -8.90
CA VAL A 93 0.92 3.05 -10.19
C VAL A 93 1.83 1.85 -10.32
N THR A 94 1.94 1.32 -11.53
CA THR A 94 2.81 0.18 -11.84
C THR A 94 3.58 0.39 -13.15
N SER A 95 4.78 -0.17 -13.23
CA SER A 95 5.51 -0.33 -14.49
C SER A 95 4.85 -1.43 -15.32
N THR A 96 4.56 -1.15 -16.58
CA THR A 96 3.92 -2.11 -17.50
C THR A 96 4.87 -2.56 -18.61
N SER A 97 5.99 -1.86 -18.79
CA SER A 97 7.04 -2.20 -19.74
C SER A 97 8.33 -1.52 -19.30
N PHE A 98 9.46 -2.23 -19.39
CA PHE A 98 10.77 -1.66 -19.15
C PHE A 98 11.38 -1.01 -20.41
N ASP A 99 11.00 -1.48 -21.61
CA ASP A 99 11.55 -0.98 -22.87
C ASP A 99 10.52 -1.10 -24.02
N PRO A 100 9.88 0.01 -24.44
CA PRO A 100 10.03 1.35 -23.88
C PRO A 100 9.45 1.44 -22.45
N PRO A 101 10.02 2.27 -21.57
CA PRO A 101 9.46 2.57 -20.26
C PRO A 101 7.99 2.99 -20.33
N ALA A 102 7.10 2.23 -19.71
CA ALA A 102 5.67 2.56 -19.63
C ALA A 102 5.12 2.34 -18.23
N LEU A 103 4.17 3.20 -17.85
CA LEU A 103 3.48 3.14 -16.57
C LEU A 103 1.97 3.02 -16.79
N GLY A 104 1.32 2.30 -15.88
CA GLY A 104 -0.13 2.16 -15.80
C GLY A 104 -0.63 2.36 -14.38
N TRP A 105 -1.95 2.36 -14.25
CA TRP A 105 -2.67 2.43 -12.98
C TRP A 105 -3.33 1.09 -12.72
N LEU A 106 -3.17 0.56 -11.52
CA LEU A 106 -3.89 -0.62 -11.06
C LEU A 106 -5.31 -0.22 -10.66
N TYR A 107 -6.29 -1.01 -11.06
CA TYR A 107 -7.69 -0.82 -10.71
C TYR A 107 -8.42 -2.16 -10.67
N VAL A 108 -9.57 -2.19 -10.00
CA VAL A 108 -10.47 -3.34 -10.00
C VAL A 108 -11.61 -3.06 -10.96
N ASP A 109 -11.87 -4.00 -11.85
CA ASP A 109 -13.00 -3.93 -12.78
C ASP A 109 -14.33 -4.03 -12.01
N LYS A 110 -15.28 -3.14 -12.31
CA LYS A 110 -16.54 -3.05 -11.56
C LYS A 110 -17.46 -4.25 -11.78
N GLU A 111 -17.39 -4.84 -12.97
CA GLU A 111 -18.29 -5.93 -13.38
C GLU A 111 -17.67 -7.29 -13.06
N THR A 112 -16.42 -7.49 -13.48
CA THR A 112 -15.74 -8.79 -13.38
C THR A 112 -14.99 -8.97 -12.05
N ARG A 113 -14.75 -7.91 -11.29
CA ARG A 113 -13.90 -7.92 -10.07
C ARG A 113 -12.44 -8.31 -10.30
N ARG A 114 -12.00 -8.41 -11.56
CA ARG A 114 -10.60 -8.64 -11.90
C ARG A 114 -9.74 -7.44 -11.51
N VAL A 115 -8.55 -7.73 -10.98
CA VAL A 115 -7.50 -6.73 -10.79
C VAL A 115 -6.82 -6.54 -12.14
N LYS A 116 -6.91 -5.31 -12.66
CA LYS A 116 -6.44 -4.91 -13.98
C LYS A 116 -5.44 -3.77 -13.87
N TYR A 117 -4.73 -3.54 -14.95
CA TYR A 117 -3.91 -2.35 -15.12
C TYR A 117 -4.23 -1.69 -16.46
N GLY A 118 -4.08 -0.38 -16.52
CA GLY A 118 -4.37 0.36 -17.74
C GLY A 118 -3.92 1.81 -17.69
N ASN A 119 -4.28 2.56 -18.72
CA ASN A 119 -4.10 3.99 -18.74
C ASN A 119 -5.05 4.69 -17.75
N ARG A 120 -4.92 6.01 -17.62
CA ARG A 120 -5.72 6.79 -16.68
C ARG A 120 -7.23 6.71 -16.95
N ALA A 121 -7.65 6.71 -18.21
CA ALA A 121 -9.06 6.69 -18.57
C ALA A 121 -9.69 5.34 -18.19
N GLU A 122 -9.03 4.23 -18.55
CA GLU A 122 -9.46 2.87 -18.21
C GLU A 122 -9.56 2.68 -16.68
N ALA A 123 -8.55 3.14 -15.93
CA ALA A 123 -8.57 3.07 -14.48
C ALA A 123 -9.67 3.95 -13.86
N GLY A 124 -9.96 5.11 -14.45
CA GLY A 124 -11.02 6.00 -13.99
C GLY A 124 -12.44 5.42 -14.17
N GLU A 125 -12.62 4.51 -15.12
CA GLU A 125 -13.88 3.77 -15.31
C GLU A 125 -14.05 2.64 -14.28
N GLY A 126 -12.95 2.10 -13.77
CA GLY A 126 -12.90 1.06 -12.74
C GLY A 126 -12.95 1.59 -11.30
N LEU A 127 -12.63 0.71 -10.35
CA LEU A 127 -12.37 1.04 -8.94
C LEU A 127 -10.87 1.21 -8.76
N PHE A 128 -10.39 2.44 -8.78
CA PHE A 128 -8.96 2.75 -8.77
C PHE A 128 -8.38 3.04 -7.37
N GLY A 129 -9.16 2.84 -6.30
CA GLY A 129 -8.71 3.05 -4.92
C GLY A 129 -9.82 3.61 -4.01
N PRO A 130 -9.47 4.05 -2.78
CA PRO A 130 -8.10 4.22 -2.27
C PRO A 130 -7.30 2.92 -2.13
N TRP A 131 -6.07 2.92 -2.65
CA TRP A 131 -5.07 1.89 -2.35
C TRP A 131 -4.19 2.34 -1.19
N THR A 132 -4.06 1.50 -0.17
CA THR A 132 -3.14 1.77 0.94
C THR A 132 -2.35 0.52 1.30
N TYR A 133 -1.32 0.72 2.12
CA TYR A 133 -0.49 -0.35 2.63
C TYR A 133 -0.30 -0.15 4.13
N ASP A 134 -0.46 -1.21 4.90
CA ASP A 134 -0.17 -1.24 6.34
C ASP A 134 0.64 -2.48 6.75
N ALA A 135 0.73 -2.75 8.05
CA ALA A 135 1.48 -3.91 8.57
C ALA A 135 0.93 -5.28 8.11
N PHE A 136 -0.31 -5.33 7.63
CA PHE A 136 -0.96 -6.54 7.13
C PHE A 136 -0.90 -6.69 5.61
N GLY A 137 -0.42 -5.69 4.88
CA GLY A 137 -0.24 -5.77 3.43
C GLY A 137 -0.95 -4.65 2.66
N LEU A 138 -1.03 -4.83 1.36
CA LEU A 138 -1.81 -3.97 0.47
C LEU A 138 -3.31 -4.17 0.75
N ASN A 139 -4.06 -3.08 0.73
CA ASN A 139 -5.52 -3.10 0.77
C ASN A 139 -6.11 -2.08 -0.21
N MET A 140 -7.38 -2.30 -0.56
CA MET A 140 -8.20 -1.36 -1.30
C MET A 140 -9.42 -1.02 -0.44
N GLU A 141 -9.70 0.26 -0.21
CA GLU A 141 -10.82 0.70 0.65
C GLU A 141 -10.80 0.08 2.06
N ASP A 142 -9.61 -0.02 2.66
CA ASP A 142 -9.37 -0.66 3.96
C ASP A 142 -9.83 -2.14 4.01
N TRP A 143 -9.82 -2.82 2.87
CA TRP A 143 -10.23 -4.20 2.72
C TRP A 143 -9.16 -5.08 2.06
N TYR A 144 -8.92 -6.25 2.66
CA TYR A 144 -7.89 -7.24 2.27
C TYR A 144 -8.47 -8.40 1.44
N GLY A 145 -9.43 -8.11 0.56
CA GLY A 145 -10.21 -9.12 -0.16
C GLY A 145 -9.60 -9.62 -1.45
N PHE A 146 -8.30 -9.91 -1.51
CA PHE A 146 -7.69 -10.43 -2.74
C PHE A 146 -7.92 -11.93 -2.86
N VAL A 147 -8.34 -12.37 -4.05
CA VAL A 147 -8.66 -13.76 -4.36
C VAL A 147 -7.92 -14.15 -5.63
N ALA A 148 -7.16 -15.23 -5.58
CA ALA A 148 -6.55 -15.86 -6.75
C ALA A 148 -7.52 -16.91 -7.31
N VAL A 149 -7.91 -16.76 -8.57
CA VAL A 149 -8.85 -17.65 -9.27
C VAL A 149 -8.10 -18.39 -10.36
N GLU A 150 -8.29 -19.72 -10.42
CA GLU A 150 -7.68 -20.55 -11.45
C GLU A 150 -8.47 -20.44 -12.77
N GLU A 151 -7.79 -20.04 -13.84
CA GLU A 151 -8.35 -19.90 -15.17
C GLU A 151 -7.31 -20.39 -16.19
N ASP A 152 -7.68 -21.40 -16.99
CA ASP A 152 -6.82 -21.97 -18.03
C ASP A 152 -5.39 -22.36 -17.57
N GLY A 153 -5.26 -22.79 -16.31
CA GLY A 153 -3.99 -23.19 -15.67
C GLY A 153 -3.19 -22.04 -15.03
N GLU A 154 -3.77 -20.84 -15.01
CA GLU A 154 -3.18 -19.62 -14.48
C GLU A 154 -3.98 -19.07 -13.30
N TRP A 155 -3.32 -18.29 -12.45
CA TRP A 155 -3.95 -17.75 -11.24
C TRP A 155 -4.19 -16.25 -11.40
N ALA A 156 -5.35 -15.90 -11.94
CA ALA A 156 -5.78 -14.52 -12.12
C ALA A 156 -6.15 -13.89 -10.78
N MET A 157 -5.82 -12.61 -10.62
CA MET A 157 -6.09 -11.87 -9.40
C MET A 157 -7.43 -11.14 -9.48
N TYR A 158 -8.22 -11.35 -8.45
CA TYR A 158 -9.51 -10.70 -8.21
C TYR A 158 -9.47 -9.95 -6.88
N ALA A 159 -10.36 -8.97 -6.75
CA ALA A 159 -10.56 -8.25 -5.50
C ALA A 159 -12.05 -8.17 -5.17
N GLU A 160 -12.39 -8.63 -3.99
CA GLU A 160 -13.68 -8.39 -3.38
C GLU A 160 -13.74 -6.95 -2.90
N VAL A 161 -14.92 -6.34 -3.00
CA VAL A 161 -15.18 -5.05 -2.33
C VAL A 161 -15.78 -5.34 -0.98
N LYS A 162 -15.51 -4.46 -0.01
CA LYS A 162 -16.07 -4.52 1.33
C LYS A 162 -17.59 -4.76 1.30
N GLY A 163 -18.05 -5.77 2.03
CA GLY A 163 -19.47 -6.17 2.05
C GLY A 163 -19.90 -7.12 0.91
N GLN A 164 -18.98 -7.55 0.04
CA GLN A 164 -19.20 -8.60 -0.96
C GLN A 164 -18.28 -9.80 -0.76
N GLU A 165 -18.04 -10.13 0.51
CA GLU A 165 -17.08 -11.13 0.96
C GLU A 165 -17.57 -12.55 0.61
N GLY A 166 -16.65 -13.40 0.15
CA GLY A 166 -16.92 -14.80 -0.17
C GLY A 166 -17.79 -15.02 -1.40
N LYS A 167 -17.90 -14.03 -2.30
CA LYS A 167 -18.66 -14.15 -3.55
C LYS A 167 -17.82 -14.67 -4.71
N ILE A 168 -16.49 -14.59 -4.59
CA ILE A 168 -15.57 -15.06 -5.62
C ILE A 168 -15.02 -16.41 -5.19
N GLU A 169 -15.26 -17.44 -6.00
CA GLU A 169 -14.71 -18.78 -5.76
C GLU A 169 -13.24 -18.81 -6.15
N GLY A 170 -12.35 -18.95 -5.16
CA GLY A 170 -10.91 -18.99 -5.38
C GLY A 170 -10.14 -19.08 -4.06
N VAL A 171 -8.82 -18.87 -4.16
CA VAL A 171 -7.92 -18.90 -3.01
C VAL A 171 -7.73 -17.49 -2.47
N ASN A 172 -8.17 -17.24 -1.25
CA ASN A 172 -7.90 -15.98 -0.56
C ASN A 172 -6.39 -15.81 -0.35
N VAL A 173 -5.87 -14.69 -0.83
CA VAL A 173 -4.45 -14.33 -0.73
C VAL A 173 -4.33 -12.93 -0.14
N ARG A 174 -3.23 -12.71 0.56
CA ARG A 174 -2.82 -11.39 1.04
C ARG A 174 -1.66 -10.91 0.19
N LEU A 175 -1.60 -9.63 -0.14
CA LEU A 175 -0.50 -9.08 -0.92
C LEU A 175 0.45 -8.32 0.01
N VAL A 176 1.69 -8.78 0.11
CA VAL A 176 2.74 -8.17 0.93
C VAL A 176 3.77 -7.51 0.02
N GLN A 177 4.26 -6.35 0.43
CA GLN A 177 5.22 -5.59 -0.35
C GLN A 177 6.65 -6.01 0.00
N GLU A 178 7.52 -6.04 -1.00
CA GLU A 178 8.96 -6.05 -0.80
C GLU A 178 9.57 -4.82 -1.49
N PRO A 179 10.49 -4.09 -0.81
CA PRO A 179 11.10 -2.89 -1.37
C PRO A 179 11.94 -3.22 -2.61
N ILE A 180 11.89 -2.36 -3.62
CA ILE A 180 12.79 -2.41 -4.79
C ILE A 180 13.51 -1.06 -4.95
N GLU A 181 14.76 -1.10 -5.41
CA GLU A 181 15.59 0.11 -5.58
C GLU A 181 15.17 0.90 -6.84
N GLU A 182 14.95 0.19 -7.94
CA GLU A 182 14.58 0.76 -9.23
C GLU A 182 13.24 0.20 -9.70
N LEU A 183 12.32 1.08 -10.10
CA LEU A 183 11.03 0.69 -10.70
C LEU A 183 11.22 0.10 -12.11
N ILE A 184 12.21 0.62 -12.84
CA ILE A 184 12.57 0.20 -14.20
C ILE A 184 14.06 -0.11 -14.15
N PRO A 185 14.44 -1.40 -14.18
CA PRO A 185 15.84 -1.79 -14.12
C PRO A 185 16.62 -1.17 -15.28
N THR A 186 17.74 -0.54 -14.97
CA THR A 186 18.70 -0.12 -16.00
C THR A 186 19.29 -1.35 -16.70
N LYS A 187 19.35 -1.36 -18.05
CA LYS A 187 20.06 -2.42 -18.78
C LYS A 187 21.53 -2.39 -18.35
N LYS A 188 22.00 -3.48 -17.72
CA LYS A 188 23.42 -3.70 -17.43
C LYS A 188 24.20 -3.99 -18.71
#